data_AF-A0A2J8QTN4-F1
#
_entry.id   AF-A0A2J8QTN4-F1
#
_cell.length_a   1.000
_cell.length_b   1.000
_cell.length_c   1.000
_cell.angle_alpha   90.00
_cell.angle_beta   90.00
_cell.angle_gamma   90.00
#
_symmetry.space_group_name_H-M   'P 1'
#
loop_
_entity.id
_entity.type
_entity.pdbx_description
1 polymer ?
#
loop_
_entity_poly.entity_id
_entity_poly.type
_entity_poly.pdbx_seq_one_letter_code
_entity_poly.pdbx_strand_id
1 'polypeptide(L)'
;HLYGSLLYYLQIAQRPDEPDTLEAAKKTMWERLTAPEDVFSKLQRENIAIIESYGAALMEVVCRDACDGHEIGRMLALALLDRIVSVDKQQQWLLYLSNSGYLKVLVDSLVEDDRTLQSLLTPQPPLLKALYTYESKMAFLTRVAKIQQGALELLRSGVIVRLAQCQVYDMRPETDPQSMFGMRDPPMFIPTPVDRYRQILLPALQLCQVILTSSMAQHLQAAGQVLQFLISHSDTIQAILRCQDVSAGSLQELALLTGIISKAALPAFYIL
;
A
#
# COMPACT_ATOMS: atom_id res chain seq x y z
N HIS A 1 11.27 3.45 -20.09
CA HIS A 1 12.70 3.71 -19.82
C HIS A 1 12.91 4.89 -18.88
N LEU A 2 12.35 6.08 -19.14
CA LEU A 2 12.53 7.27 -18.28
C LEU A 2 12.08 7.08 -16.83
N TYR A 3 10.88 6.52 -16.58
CA TYR A 3 10.40 6.27 -15.22
C TYR A 3 11.30 5.31 -14.44
N GLY A 4 11.81 4.26 -15.09
CA GLY A 4 12.75 3.34 -14.46
C GLY A 4 14.04 4.05 -14.07
N SER A 5 14.64 4.84 -14.97
CA SER A 5 15.86 5.61 -14.69
C SER A 5 15.67 6.59 -13.53
N LEU A 6 14.55 7.31 -13.51
CA LEU A 6 14.25 8.27 -12.43
C LEU A 6 13.99 7.56 -11.10
N LEU A 7 13.28 6.43 -11.12
CA LEU A 7 13.04 5.62 -9.92
C LEU A 7 14.35 5.10 -9.33
N TYR A 8 15.24 4.55 -10.16
CA TYR A 8 16.56 4.08 -9.71
C TYR A 8 17.40 5.23 -9.16
N TYR A 9 17.39 6.39 -9.81
CA TYR A 9 18.10 7.57 -9.32
C TYR A 9 17.61 8.00 -7.93
N LEU A 10 16.28 8.09 -7.75
CA LEU A 10 15.68 8.45 -6.47
C LEU A 10 15.90 7.40 -5.38
N GLN A 11 16.05 6.12 -5.74
CA GLN A 11 16.39 5.05 -4.79
C GLN A 11 17.85 5.12 -4.35
N ILE A 12 18.79 5.38 -5.27
CA ILE A 12 20.22 5.53 -4.94
C ILE A 12 20.47 6.75 -4.06
N ALA A 13 19.70 7.82 -4.26
CA ALA A 13 19.79 9.03 -3.46
C ALA A 13 19.22 8.89 -2.02
N GLN A 14 18.66 7.73 -1.66
CA GLN A 14 18.15 7.48 -0.31
C GLN A 14 19.24 6.95 0.61
N ARG A 15 19.14 7.37 1.87
CA ARG A 15 19.89 6.74 2.94
C ARG A 15 19.43 5.28 3.05
N PRO A 16 20.34 4.30 3.18
CA PRO A 16 19.96 2.93 3.49
C PRO A 16 19.14 2.92 4.79
N ASP A 17 18.02 2.20 4.82
CA ASP A 17 17.26 1.97 6.05
C ASP A 17 18.16 1.20 7.04
N GLU A 18 18.88 1.92 7.89
CA GLU A 18 19.54 1.33 9.05
C GLU A 18 18.44 0.84 10.00
N PRO A 19 18.46 -0.44 10.43
CA PRO A 19 17.51 -0.89 11.45
C PRO A 19 17.64 0.04 12.66
N ASP A 20 16.51 0.42 13.26
CA ASP A 20 16.45 1.20 14.50
C ASP A 20 17.19 0.44 15.61
N THR A 21 18.51 0.60 15.64
CA THR A 21 19.38 0.02 16.65
C THR A 21 19.38 0.95 17.85
N LEU A 22 19.48 0.38 19.05
CA LEU A 22 19.57 1.12 20.31
C LEU A 22 20.70 2.19 20.28
N GLU A 23 21.71 2.00 19.44
CA GLU A 23 22.81 2.94 19.17
C GLU A 23 22.38 4.21 18.41
N ALA A 24 21.43 4.12 17.45
CA ALA A 24 20.87 5.27 16.77
C ALA A 24 19.97 6.11 17.70
N ALA A 25 19.28 5.45 18.64
CA ALA A 25 18.46 6.08 19.67
C ALA A 25 19.28 6.79 20.77
N LYS A 26 20.56 6.43 20.95
CA LYS A 26 21.47 7.06 21.93
C LYS A 26 22.02 8.41 21.48
N LYS A 27 21.91 8.77 20.19
CA LYS A 27 22.32 10.11 19.73
C LYS A 27 21.44 11.16 20.39
N THR A 28 22.06 11.99 21.22
CA THR A 28 21.35 13.05 21.92
C THR A 28 20.74 14.02 20.90
N MET A 29 19.56 14.57 21.21
CA MET A 29 18.88 15.56 20.36
C MET A 29 19.82 16.71 19.95
N TRP A 30 20.75 17.06 20.83
CA TRP A 30 21.82 18.05 20.61
C TRP A 30 22.84 17.64 19.55
N GLU A 31 23.31 16.38 19.53
CA GLU A 31 24.21 15.88 18.48
C GLU A 31 23.54 15.85 17.10
N ARG A 32 22.22 15.64 17.03
CA ARG A 32 21.47 15.71 15.77
C ARG A 32 21.29 17.14 15.25
N LEU A 33 21.30 18.13 16.15
CA LEU A 33 21.17 19.55 15.83
C LEU A 33 22.50 20.18 15.40
N THR A 34 23.63 19.64 15.89
CA THR A 34 24.98 20.15 15.59
C THR A 34 25.74 19.32 14.54
N ALA A 35 25.24 18.12 14.20
CA ALA A 35 25.80 17.33 13.11
C ALA A 35 25.70 18.09 11.77
N PRO A 36 26.75 18.04 10.94
CA PRO A 36 26.69 18.59 9.59
C PRO A 36 25.52 17.97 8.83
N GLU A 37 24.89 18.78 7.97
CA GLU A 37 23.72 18.37 7.19
C GLU A 37 24.03 17.08 6.42
N ASP A 38 23.22 16.04 6.65
CA ASP A 38 23.39 14.74 6.04
C ASP A 38 23.33 14.87 4.51
N VAL A 39 24.35 14.36 3.82
CA VAL A 39 24.52 14.49 2.37
C VAL A 39 23.29 13.93 1.64
N PHE A 40 22.70 12.84 2.14
CA PHE A 40 21.47 12.26 1.60
C PHE A 40 20.27 13.21 1.75
N SER A 41 20.13 13.86 2.91
CA SER A 41 19.05 14.82 3.17
C SER A 41 19.17 16.07 2.29
N LYS A 42 20.40 16.51 2.01
CA LYS A 42 20.66 17.61 1.07
C LYS A 42 20.35 17.21 -0.37
N LEU A 43 20.83 16.05 -0.83
CA LEU A 43 20.53 15.51 -2.17
C LEU A 43 19.03 15.33 -2.39
N GLN A 44 18.30 14.80 -1.41
CA GLN A 44 16.85 14.64 -1.48
C GLN A 44 16.13 15.98 -1.66
N ARG A 45 16.62 17.03 -0.98
CA ARG A 45 16.06 18.39 -1.12
C ARG A 45 16.34 18.99 -2.49
N GLU A 46 17.54 18.83 -3.01
CA GLU A 46 17.90 19.32 -4.35
C GLU A 46 17.09 18.58 -5.43
N ASN A 47 16.93 17.25 -5.29
CA ASN A 47 16.12 16.44 -6.20
C ASN A 47 14.66 16.87 -6.22
N ILE A 48 14.05 17.13 -5.05
CA ILE A 48 12.64 17.56 -5.02
C ILE A 48 12.48 18.95 -5.62
N ALA A 49 13.42 19.88 -5.37
CA ALA A 49 13.38 21.21 -5.96
C ALA A 49 13.46 21.17 -7.50
N ILE A 50 14.28 20.27 -8.06
CA ILE A 50 14.35 20.05 -9.50
C ILE A 50 13.02 19.47 -10.02
N ILE A 51 12.47 18.47 -9.35
CA ILE A 51 11.17 17.87 -9.72
C ILE A 51 10.05 18.93 -9.70
N GLU A 52 10.01 19.74 -8.65
CA GLU A 52 9.05 20.83 -8.47
C GLU A 52 9.22 21.93 -9.55
N SER A 53 10.44 22.16 -10.04
CA SER A 53 10.71 23.15 -11.10
C SER A 53 10.02 22.84 -12.43
N TYR A 54 9.73 21.55 -12.72
CA TYR A 54 8.93 21.15 -13.88
C TYR A 54 7.43 21.42 -13.69
N GLY A 55 7.00 21.64 -12.45
CA GLY A 55 5.65 22.07 -12.10
C GLY A 55 4.53 21.13 -12.53
N ALA A 56 3.37 21.72 -12.82
CA ALA A 56 2.14 20.98 -13.11
C ALA A 56 2.22 20.10 -14.36
N ALA A 57 3.06 20.44 -15.35
CA ALA A 57 3.22 19.63 -16.56
C ALA A 57 3.77 18.22 -16.24
N LEU A 58 4.75 18.14 -15.34
CA LEU A 58 5.27 16.84 -14.89
C LEU A 58 4.23 16.10 -14.05
N MET A 59 3.54 16.80 -13.16
CA MET A 59 2.47 16.21 -12.34
C MET A 59 1.39 15.59 -13.23
N GLU A 60 0.91 16.30 -14.25
CA GLU A 60 -0.11 15.82 -15.18
C GLU A 60 0.33 14.56 -15.91
N VAL A 61 1.53 14.58 -16.51
CA VAL A 61 2.05 13.43 -17.28
C VAL A 61 2.18 12.19 -16.39
N VAL A 62 2.77 12.34 -15.19
CA VAL A 62 2.96 11.22 -14.25
C VAL A 62 1.61 10.69 -13.76
N CYS A 63 0.67 11.57 -13.40
CA CYS A 63 -0.64 11.16 -12.89
C CYS A 63 -1.49 10.48 -13.98
N ARG A 64 -1.46 11.01 -15.21
CA ARG A 64 -2.12 10.39 -16.35
C ARG A 64 -1.55 9.02 -16.65
N ASP A 65 -0.22 8.87 -16.68
CA ASP A 65 0.42 7.57 -16.92
C ASP A 65 0.19 6.58 -15.76
N ALA A 66 0.00 7.06 -14.52
CA ALA A 66 -0.39 6.23 -13.38
C ALA A 66 -1.85 5.74 -13.44
N CYS A 67 -2.74 6.46 -14.14
CA CYS A 67 -4.14 6.05 -14.32
C CYS A 67 -4.33 5.23 -15.60
N ASP A 68 -3.87 5.76 -16.74
CA ASP A 68 -4.14 5.26 -18.09
C ASP A 68 -2.96 4.53 -18.74
N GLY A 69 -1.82 4.45 -18.03
CA GLY A 69 -0.62 3.81 -18.56
C GLY A 69 -0.82 2.31 -18.84
N HIS A 70 -0.09 1.81 -19.83
CA HIS A 70 -0.09 0.38 -20.13
C HIS A 70 0.84 -0.38 -19.17
N GLU A 71 0.27 -1.37 -18.46
CA GLU A 71 0.96 -2.36 -17.63
C GLU A 71 2.20 -1.81 -16.88
N ILE A 72 3.40 -2.01 -17.46
CA ILE A 72 4.69 -1.64 -16.88
C ILE A 72 4.84 -0.12 -16.71
N GLY A 73 4.35 0.67 -17.67
CA GLY A 73 4.41 2.13 -17.58
C GLY A 73 3.63 2.64 -16.37
N ARG A 74 2.43 2.10 -16.16
CA ARG A 74 1.56 2.40 -15.02
C ARG A 74 2.20 2.00 -13.69
N MET A 75 2.76 0.80 -13.62
CA MET A 75 3.49 0.31 -12.46
C MET A 75 4.66 1.23 -12.07
N LEU A 76 5.47 1.64 -13.05
CA LEU A 76 6.61 2.53 -12.82
C LEU A 76 6.18 3.96 -12.46
N ALA A 77 5.10 4.46 -13.05
CA ALA A 77 4.53 5.78 -12.71
C ALA A 77 4.00 5.79 -11.27
N LEU A 78 3.30 4.74 -10.84
CA LEU A 78 2.83 4.58 -9.45
C LEU A 78 4.00 4.48 -8.46
N ALA A 79 5.04 3.71 -8.79
CA ALA A 79 6.24 3.62 -7.97
C ALA A 79 6.97 4.96 -7.86
N LEU A 80 7.03 5.73 -8.96
CA LEU A 80 7.58 7.08 -8.92
C LEU A 80 6.74 8.01 -8.05
N LEU A 81 5.41 7.98 -8.17
CA LEU A 81 4.50 8.77 -7.33
C LEU A 81 4.66 8.44 -5.85
N ASP A 82 4.78 7.16 -5.47
CA ASP A 82 5.07 6.75 -4.09
C ASP A 82 6.33 7.44 -3.58
N ARG A 83 7.40 7.46 -4.39
CA ARG A 83 8.66 8.11 -4.01
C ARG A 83 8.53 9.62 -3.92
N ILE A 84 7.90 10.28 -4.89
CA ILE A 84 7.72 11.73 -4.86
C ILE A 84 6.87 12.15 -3.65
N VAL A 85 5.74 11.49 -3.42
CA VAL A 85 4.86 11.80 -2.27
C VAL A 85 5.56 11.52 -0.93
N SER A 86 6.47 10.55 -0.86
CA SER A 86 7.24 10.30 0.37
C SER A 86 8.19 11.43 0.76
N VAL A 87 8.60 12.27 -0.19
CA VAL A 87 9.57 13.35 0.01
C VAL A 87 8.95 14.75 -0.11
N ASP A 88 7.72 14.85 -0.63
CA ASP A 88 6.94 16.08 -0.77
C ASP A 88 6.44 16.59 0.59
N LYS A 89 7.26 17.44 1.22
CA LYS A 89 6.93 18.07 2.51
C LYS A 89 5.80 19.09 2.42
N GLN A 90 5.62 19.71 1.26
CA GLN A 90 4.61 20.76 1.05
C GLN A 90 3.25 20.19 0.59
N GLN A 91 3.18 18.87 0.37
CA GLN A 91 1.99 18.14 -0.05
C GLN A 91 1.38 18.68 -1.36
N GLN A 92 2.20 19.31 -2.22
CA GLN A 92 1.75 19.86 -3.51
C GLN A 92 1.26 18.76 -4.45
N TRP A 93 1.95 17.62 -4.47
CA TRP A 93 1.56 16.47 -5.28
C TRP A 93 0.26 15.86 -4.80
N LEU A 94 0.09 15.72 -3.48
CA LEU A 94 -1.15 15.23 -2.88
C LEU A 94 -2.33 16.16 -3.23
N LEU A 95 -2.15 17.48 -3.06
CA LEU A 95 -3.16 18.48 -3.42
C LEU A 95 -3.54 18.41 -4.89
N TYR A 96 -2.56 18.30 -5.78
CA TYR A 96 -2.80 18.18 -7.22
C TYR A 96 -3.55 16.89 -7.58
N LEU A 97 -3.12 15.75 -7.03
CA LEU A 97 -3.74 14.43 -7.24
C LEU A 97 -5.22 14.41 -6.81
N SER A 98 -5.52 14.99 -5.65
CA SER A 98 -6.88 15.06 -5.11
C SER A 98 -7.75 16.03 -5.91
N ASN A 99 -7.28 17.26 -6.16
CA ASN A 99 -8.07 18.30 -6.83
C ASN A 99 -8.33 17.99 -8.31
N SER A 100 -7.40 17.30 -8.97
CA SER A 100 -7.53 16.91 -10.38
C SER A 100 -8.29 15.59 -10.57
N GLY A 101 -8.71 14.94 -9.48
CA GLY A 101 -9.50 13.70 -9.52
C GLY A 101 -8.71 12.42 -9.76
N TYR A 102 -7.39 12.48 -9.98
CA TYR A 102 -6.55 11.28 -10.20
C TYR A 102 -6.60 10.31 -9.01
N LEU A 103 -6.63 10.82 -7.77
CA LEU A 103 -6.74 9.95 -6.60
C LEU A 103 -8.04 9.13 -6.61
N LYS A 104 -9.15 9.75 -7.02
CA LYS A 104 -10.45 9.07 -7.14
C LYS A 104 -10.42 8.02 -8.25
N VAL A 105 -9.84 8.33 -9.42
CA VAL A 105 -9.68 7.38 -10.53
C VAL A 105 -8.88 6.16 -10.10
N LEU A 106 -7.75 6.36 -9.40
CA LEU A 106 -6.94 5.27 -8.86
C LEU A 106 -7.71 4.40 -7.87
N VAL A 107 -8.53 5.01 -7.01
CA VAL A 107 -9.39 4.29 -6.05
C VAL A 107 -10.49 3.51 -6.76
N ASP A 108 -11.18 4.12 -7.71
CA ASP A 108 -12.29 3.48 -8.44
C ASP A 108 -11.80 2.29 -9.28
N SER A 109 -10.58 2.38 -9.84
CA SER A 109 -9.95 1.30 -10.60
C SER A 109 -9.59 0.05 -9.77
N LEU A 110 -9.68 0.08 -8.42
CA LEU A 110 -9.49 -1.12 -7.59
C LEU A 110 -10.55 -2.19 -7.90
N VAL A 111 -11.78 -1.76 -8.15
CA VAL A 111 -12.90 -2.67 -8.49
C VAL A 111 -12.75 -3.18 -9.92
N GLU A 112 -12.17 -2.38 -10.81
CA GLU A 112 -11.87 -2.79 -12.19
C GLU A 112 -10.79 -3.87 -12.22
N ASP A 113 -9.78 -3.75 -11.36
CA ASP A 113 -8.70 -4.74 -11.24
C ASP A 113 -9.18 -6.06 -10.62
N ASP A 114 -10.26 -6.05 -9.81
CA ASP A 114 -10.73 -7.21 -9.03
C ASP A 114 -10.84 -8.49 -9.86
N ARG A 115 -11.54 -8.44 -11.01
CA ARG A 115 -11.69 -9.62 -11.89
C ARG A 115 -10.35 -10.16 -12.40
N THR A 116 -9.42 -9.25 -12.69
CA THR A 116 -8.09 -9.63 -13.14
C THR A 116 -7.32 -10.29 -12.00
N LEU A 117 -7.43 -9.77 -10.78
CA LEU A 117 -6.80 -10.35 -9.60
C LEU A 117 -7.36 -11.73 -9.24
N GLN A 118 -8.68 -11.93 -9.35
CA GLN A 118 -9.32 -13.23 -9.18
C GLN A 118 -8.71 -14.29 -10.12
N SER A 119 -8.47 -13.92 -11.39
CA SER A 119 -7.88 -14.83 -12.38
C SER A 119 -6.46 -15.29 -12.02
N LEU A 120 -5.71 -14.50 -11.23
CA LEU A 120 -4.36 -14.82 -10.77
C LEU A 120 -4.34 -15.87 -9.65
N LEU A 121 -5.48 -16.12 -8.99
CA LEU A 121 -5.58 -17.12 -7.93
C LEU A 121 -5.80 -18.55 -8.45
N THR A 122 -6.00 -18.70 -9.76
CA THR A 122 -6.09 -20.01 -10.41
C THR A 122 -4.74 -20.75 -10.38
N PRO A 123 -4.71 -22.10 -10.39
CA PRO A 123 -3.45 -22.87 -10.32
C PRO A 123 -2.43 -22.50 -11.39
N GLN A 124 -2.90 -22.16 -12.60
CA GLN A 124 -2.08 -21.68 -13.71
C GLN A 124 -2.41 -20.21 -13.97
N PRO A 125 -1.72 -19.26 -13.29
CA PRO A 125 -2.03 -17.86 -13.46
C PRO A 125 -1.63 -17.39 -14.86
N PRO A 126 -2.28 -16.35 -15.39
CA PRO A 126 -1.73 -15.58 -16.50
C PRO A 126 -0.45 -14.82 -16.06
N LEU A 127 -0.03 -13.83 -16.85
CA LEU A 127 1.12 -12.99 -16.52
C LEU A 127 0.89 -12.22 -15.19
N LEU A 128 1.89 -12.25 -14.31
CA LEU A 128 1.86 -11.58 -12.99
C LEU A 128 1.93 -10.04 -13.05
N LYS A 129 1.93 -9.44 -14.25
CA LYS A 129 2.01 -7.98 -14.43
C LYS A 129 0.87 -7.25 -13.70
N ALA A 130 -0.33 -7.83 -13.72
CA ALA A 130 -1.48 -7.29 -13.02
C ALA A 130 -1.26 -7.28 -11.49
N LEU A 131 -0.64 -8.33 -10.95
CA LEU A 131 -0.29 -8.42 -9.53
C LEU A 131 0.67 -7.30 -9.12
N TYR A 132 1.77 -7.12 -9.87
CA TYR A 132 2.77 -6.10 -9.55
C TYR A 132 2.23 -4.67 -9.73
N THR A 133 1.30 -4.49 -10.66
CA THR A 133 0.61 -3.21 -10.84
C THR A 133 -0.30 -2.92 -9.63
N TYR A 134 -1.05 -3.92 -9.16
CA TYR A 134 -1.85 -3.82 -7.94
C TYR A 134 -0.98 -3.54 -6.71
N GLU A 135 0.12 -4.26 -6.53
CA GLU A 135 1.06 -4.01 -5.43
C GLU A 135 1.58 -2.56 -5.44
N SER A 136 1.99 -2.07 -6.61
CA SER A 136 2.46 -0.69 -6.77
C SER A 136 1.36 0.33 -6.46
N LYS A 137 0.12 0.06 -6.88
CA LYS A 137 -1.05 0.89 -6.58
C LYS A 137 -1.33 0.91 -5.08
N MET A 138 -1.38 -0.25 -4.43
CA MET A 138 -1.64 -0.36 -3.00
C MET A 138 -0.52 0.25 -2.15
N ALA A 139 0.73 0.11 -2.57
CA ALA A 139 1.87 0.77 -1.94
C ALA A 139 1.72 2.30 -2.00
N PHE A 140 1.39 2.84 -3.17
CA PHE A 140 1.14 4.27 -3.35
C PHE A 140 -0.07 4.76 -2.51
N LEU A 141 -1.20 4.07 -2.52
CA LEU A 141 -2.36 4.43 -1.69
C LEU A 141 -2.01 4.36 -0.19
N THR A 142 -1.23 3.37 0.24
CA THR A 142 -0.75 3.26 1.62
C THR A 142 0.19 4.41 1.99
N ARG A 143 1.04 4.86 1.05
CA ARG A 143 1.88 6.03 1.22
C ARG A 143 1.06 7.30 1.42
N VAL A 144 0.04 7.51 0.59
CA VAL A 144 -0.89 8.63 0.75
C VAL A 144 -1.60 8.55 2.10
N ALA A 145 -2.03 7.36 2.51
CA ALA A 145 -2.69 7.15 3.80
C ALA A 145 -1.80 7.42 5.03
N LYS A 146 -0.46 7.38 4.89
CA LYS A 146 0.46 7.78 5.99
C LYS A 146 0.42 9.29 6.26
N ILE A 147 -0.08 10.09 5.32
CA ILE A 147 -0.28 11.53 5.48
C ILE A 147 -1.70 11.75 6.02
N GLN A 148 -1.85 12.55 7.07
CA GLN A 148 -3.17 12.79 7.69
C GLN A 148 -4.20 13.33 6.69
N GLN A 149 -3.84 14.32 5.87
CA GLN A 149 -4.70 14.82 4.80
C GLN A 149 -4.93 13.78 3.70
N GLY A 150 -3.92 12.96 3.38
CA GLY A 150 -4.07 11.90 2.38
C GLY A 150 -5.04 10.81 2.81
N ALA A 151 -5.02 10.40 4.08
CA ALA A 151 -5.99 9.46 4.65
C ALA A 151 -7.43 10.00 4.56
N LEU A 152 -7.61 11.29 4.83
CA LEU A 152 -8.89 11.99 4.70
C LEU A 152 -9.41 11.96 3.25
N GLU A 153 -8.55 12.32 2.29
CA GLU A 153 -8.91 12.33 0.87
C GLU A 153 -9.18 10.92 0.32
N LEU A 154 -8.48 9.90 0.82
CA LEU A 154 -8.76 8.50 0.50
C LEU A 154 -10.11 8.02 1.04
N LEU A 155 -10.46 8.40 2.28
CA LEU A 155 -11.78 8.11 2.86
C LEU A 155 -12.90 8.81 2.09
N ARG A 156 -12.69 10.07 1.67
CA ARG A 156 -13.62 10.84 0.82
C ARG A 156 -13.78 10.22 -0.57
N SER A 157 -12.68 9.70 -1.12
CA SER A 157 -12.68 8.99 -2.39
C SER A 157 -13.35 7.61 -2.30
N GLY A 158 -13.61 7.11 -1.09
CA GLY A 158 -14.31 5.86 -0.86
C GLY A 158 -13.42 4.62 -0.96
N VAL A 159 -12.11 4.73 -0.67
CA VAL A 159 -11.16 3.62 -0.86
C VAL A 159 -11.59 2.33 -0.14
N ILE A 160 -12.05 2.44 1.11
CA ILE A 160 -12.49 1.28 1.89
C ILE A 160 -13.76 0.65 1.30
N VAL A 161 -14.66 1.49 0.77
CA VAL A 161 -15.88 1.02 0.09
C VAL A 161 -15.53 0.26 -1.18
N ARG A 162 -14.53 0.73 -1.95
CA ARG A 162 -14.04 0.02 -3.14
C ARG A 162 -13.39 -1.31 -2.77
N LEU A 163 -12.56 -1.35 -1.72
CA LEU A 163 -12.00 -2.61 -1.22
C LEU A 163 -13.09 -3.60 -0.80
N ALA A 164 -14.15 -3.13 -0.13
CA ALA A 164 -15.27 -3.98 0.29
C ALA A 164 -16.08 -4.58 -0.88
N GLN A 165 -15.95 -4.02 -2.09
CA GLN A 165 -16.59 -4.53 -3.29
C GLN A 165 -15.76 -5.64 -3.98
N CYS A 166 -14.46 -5.72 -3.70
CA CYS A 166 -13.54 -6.65 -4.35
C CYS A 166 -13.76 -8.08 -3.85
N GLN A 167 -14.18 -8.98 -4.73
CA GLN A 167 -14.45 -10.38 -4.39
C GLN A 167 -13.18 -11.23 -4.29
N VAL A 168 -12.04 -10.74 -4.81
CA VAL A 168 -10.76 -11.45 -4.72
C VAL A 168 -10.35 -11.76 -3.28
N TYR A 169 -10.77 -10.94 -2.31
CA TYR A 169 -10.49 -11.17 -0.90
C TYR A 169 -11.19 -12.40 -0.34
N ASP A 170 -12.29 -12.86 -0.95
CA ASP A 170 -13.01 -14.05 -0.50
C ASP A 170 -12.57 -15.35 -1.18
N MET A 171 -11.61 -15.26 -2.11
CA MET A 171 -11.08 -16.40 -2.86
C MET A 171 -9.86 -17.03 -2.18
N ARG A 172 -9.92 -17.27 -0.86
CA ARG A 172 -8.82 -17.91 -0.12
C ARG A 172 -8.56 -19.32 -0.70
N PRO A 173 -7.34 -19.62 -1.19
CA PRO A 173 -7.03 -20.95 -1.68
C PRO A 173 -7.13 -22.00 -0.56
N GLU A 174 -7.63 -23.20 -0.88
CA GLU A 174 -7.66 -24.31 0.06
C GLU A 174 -6.23 -24.78 0.38
N THR A 175 -5.86 -24.71 1.65
CA THR A 175 -4.58 -25.22 2.15
C THR A 175 -4.70 -26.73 2.37
N ASP A 176 -4.89 -27.52 1.32
CA ASP A 176 -4.91 -28.99 1.48
C ASP A 176 -3.46 -29.51 1.59
N PRO A 177 -3.02 -29.98 2.78
CA PRO A 177 -1.67 -30.50 2.96
C PRO A 177 -1.36 -31.71 2.08
N GLN A 178 -2.38 -32.41 1.56
CA GLN A 178 -2.19 -33.51 0.62
C GLN A 178 -1.87 -33.06 -0.81
N SER A 179 -2.29 -31.85 -1.22
CA SER A 179 -1.99 -31.32 -2.56
C SER A 179 -0.53 -30.90 -2.74
N MET A 180 0.17 -30.59 -1.65
CA MET A 180 1.61 -30.25 -1.65
C MET A 180 2.52 -31.46 -1.90
N PHE A 181 2.04 -32.70 -1.70
CA PHE A 181 2.84 -33.90 -1.94
C PHE A 181 2.90 -34.32 -3.42
N GLY A 182 2.10 -33.69 -4.31
CA GLY A 182 2.03 -34.02 -5.74
C GLY A 182 2.57 -32.94 -6.68
N MET A 183 2.84 -31.73 -6.19
CA MET A 183 3.38 -30.66 -7.01
C MET A 183 4.89 -30.80 -7.07
N ARG A 184 5.39 -31.25 -8.24
CA ARG A 184 6.79 -31.00 -8.65
C ARG A 184 7.11 -29.54 -8.34
N ASP A 185 8.28 -29.30 -7.73
CA ASP A 185 8.75 -27.95 -7.38
C ASP A 185 8.26 -26.94 -8.41
N PRO A 186 7.37 -26.01 -8.04
CA PRO A 186 6.95 -24.98 -8.98
C PRO A 186 8.23 -24.31 -9.50
N PRO A 187 8.30 -23.93 -10.79
CA PRO A 187 9.45 -23.21 -11.29
C PRO A 187 9.72 -22.04 -10.34
N MET A 188 10.96 -21.93 -9.85
CA MET A 188 11.41 -21.06 -8.74
C MET A 188 10.98 -19.58 -8.84
N PHE A 189 10.39 -19.17 -9.97
CA PHE A 189 9.94 -17.83 -10.30
C PHE A 189 8.43 -17.57 -10.16
N ILE A 190 7.57 -18.58 -9.98
CA ILE A 190 6.12 -18.36 -9.87
C ILE A 190 5.66 -18.59 -8.43
N PRO A 191 5.18 -17.56 -7.71
CA PRO A 191 4.66 -17.70 -6.36
C PRO A 191 3.46 -18.66 -6.32
N THR A 192 3.30 -19.38 -5.21
CA THR A 192 2.16 -20.30 -5.04
C THR A 192 0.83 -19.53 -5.02
N PRO A 193 -0.32 -20.18 -5.29
CA PRO A 193 -1.63 -19.51 -5.19
C PRO A 193 -1.86 -18.84 -3.82
N VAL A 194 -1.39 -19.46 -2.74
CA VAL A 194 -1.46 -18.92 -1.38
C VAL A 194 -0.60 -17.67 -1.24
N ASP A 195 0.62 -17.67 -1.78
CA ASP A 195 1.50 -16.49 -1.75
C ASP A 195 0.92 -15.33 -2.56
N ARG A 196 0.35 -15.60 -3.74
CA ARG A 196 -0.33 -14.58 -4.56
C ARG A 196 -1.54 -14.01 -3.86
N TYR A 197 -2.34 -14.86 -3.20
CA TYR A 197 -3.46 -14.43 -2.37
C TYR A 197 -2.99 -13.48 -1.25
N ARG A 198 -1.88 -13.81 -0.56
CA ARG A 198 -1.30 -12.94 0.46
C ARG A 198 -0.77 -11.61 -0.11
N GLN A 199 -0.13 -11.64 -1.28
CA GLN A 199 0.30 -10.44 -2.00
C GLN A 199 -0.88 -9.53 -2.36
N ILE A 200 -2.10 -10.07 -2.49
CA ILE A 200 -3.31 -9.30 -2.74
C ILE A 200 -3.94 -8.79 -1.43
N LEU A 201 -4.10 -9.65 -0.44
CA LEU A 201 -4.82 -9.35 0.81
C LEU A 201 -4.02 -8.45 1.75
N LEU A 202 -2.72 -8.72 1.95
CA LEU A 202 -1.91 -8.01 2.94
C LEU A 202 -1.85 -6.50 2.69
N PRO A 203 -1.64 -6.00 1.44
CA PRO A 203 -1.66 -4.57 1.18
C PRO A 203 -3.01 -3.90 1.49
N ALA A 204 -4.13 -4.59 1.29
CA ALA A 204 -5.45 -4.08 1.64
C ALA A 204 -5.62 -3.93 3.15
N LEU A 205 -5.23 -4.94 3.92
CA LEU A 205 -5.25 -4.89 5.38
C LEU A 205 -4.30 -3.80 5.93
N GLN A 206 -3.09 -3.70 5.38
CA GLN A 206 -2.13 -2.66 5.75
C GLN A 206 -2.69 -1.25 5.49
N LEU A 207 -3.33 -1.03 4.33
CA LEU A 207 -3.98 0.23 4.01
C LEU A 207 -5.07 0.58 5.03
N CYS A 208 -5.95 -0.37 5.36
CA CYS A 208 -6.97 -0.20 6.41
C CYS A 208 -6.34 0.19 7.76
N GLN A 209 -5.28 -0.50 8.17
CA GLN A 209 -4.60 -0.22 9.44
C GLN A 209 -3.95 1.18 9.46
N VAL A 210 -3.33 1.58 8.35
CA VAL A 210 -2.72 2.91 8.23
C VAL A 210 -3.80 3.99 8.25
N ILE A 211 -4.91 3.81 7.53
CA ILE A 211 -6.04 4.76 7.54
C ILE A 211 -6.58 4.95 8.96
N LEU A 212 -6.78 3.88 9.73
CA LEU A 212 -7.23 3.97 11.13
C LEU A 212 -6.22 4.72 11.99
N THR A 213 -4.92 4.55 11.74
CA THR A 213 -3.87 5.18 12.54
C THR A 213 -3.67 6.67 12.20
N SER A 214 -3.80 7.04 10.92
CA SER A 214 -3.58 8.41 10.46
C SER A 214 -4.82 9.31 10.60
N SER A 215 -6.03 8.74 10.69
CA SER A 215 -7.29 9.50 10.65
C SER A 215 -7.81 9.90 12.04
N MET A 216 -6.98 10.54 12.88
CA MET A 216 -7.37 10.86 14.27
C MET A 216 -8.64 11.72 14.36
N ALA A 217 -8.80 12.73 13.49
CA ALA A 217 -9.95 13.64 13.51
C ALA A 217 -11.25 13.03 12.94
N GLN A 218 -11.16 12.02 12.08
CA GLN A 218 -12.29 11.33 11.47
C GLN A 218 -12.30 9.84 11.83
N HIS A 219 -11.77 9.50 13.01
CA HIS A 219 -11.53 8.11 13.39
C HIS A 219 -12.82 7.30 13.41
N LEU A 220 -13.94 7.89 13.83
CA LEU A 220 -15.24 7.22 13.84
C LEU A 220 -15.71 6.86 12.42
N GLN A 221 -15.53 7.76 11.46
CA GLN A 221 -15.88 7.50 10.06
C GLN A 221 -14.96 6.42 9.45
N ALA A 222 -13.65 6.52 9.71
CA ALA A 222 -12.67 5.53 9.27
C ALA A 222 -12.99 4.14 9.85
N ALA A 223 -13.24 4.07 11.16
CA ALA A 223 -13.62 2.84 11.85
C ALA A 223 -14.92 2.24 11.29
N GLY A 224 -15.96 3.07 11.07
CA GLY A 224 -17.22 2.61 10.48
C GLY A 224 -17.03 2.00 9.08
N GLN A 225 -16.26 2.66 8.21
CA GLN A 225 -15.98 2.13 6.88
C GLN A 225 -15.15 0.84 6.93
N VAL A 226 -14.11 0.79 7.78
CA VAL A 226 -13.25 -0.41 7.91
C VAL A 226 -14.03 -1.58 8.52
N LEU A 227 -14.89 -1.35 9.50
CA LEU A 227 -15.79 -2.38 10.03
C LEU A 227 -16.72 -2.91 8.94
N GLN A 228 -17.24 -2.05 8.06
CA GLN A 228 -18.06 -2.50 6.93
C GLN A 228 -17.27 -3.38 5.95
N PHE A 229 -16.01 -3.04 5.67
CA PHE A 229 -15.10 -3.92 4.92
C PHE A 229 -14.94 -5.28 5.61
N LEU A 230 -14.70 -5.30 6.92
CA LEU A 230 -14.56 -6.55 7.68
C LEU A 230 -15.85 -7.38 7.69
N ILE A 231 -17.02 -6.74 7.74
CA ILE A 231 -18.32 -7.42 7.68
C ILE A 231 -18.57 -7.97 6.27
N SER A 232 -18.18 -7.26 5.22
CA SER A 232 -18.38 -7.69 3.83
C SER A 232 -17.61 -8.95 3.49
N HIS A 233 -16.47 -9.19 4.15
CA HIS A 233 -15.61 -10.37 3.97
C HIS A 233 -15.56 -11.25 5.24
N SER A 234 -16.67 -11.33 5.97
CA SER A 234 -16.71 -11.92 7.32
C SER A 234 -16.25 -13.38 7.36
N ASP A 235 -16.60 -14.17 6.35
CA ASP A 235 -16.28 -15.60 6.30
C ASP A 235 -14.77 -15.82 6.17
N THR A 236 -14.13 -15.07 5.29
CA THR A 236 -12.68 -15.06 5.10
C THR A 236 -11.96 -14.62 6.37
N ILE A 237 -12.44 -13.55 7.01
CA ILE A 237 -11.86 -13.03 8.25
C ILE A 237 -11.98 -14.06 9.37
N GLN A 238 -13.14 -14.71 9.50
CA GLN A 238 -13.32 -15.79 10.46
C GLN A 238 -12.40 -16.98 10.17
N ALA A 239 -12.20 -17.34 8.90
CA ALA A 239 -11.29 -18.41 8.50
C ALA A 239 -9.84 -18.09 8.88
N ILE A 240 -9.39 -16.84 8.69
CA ILE A 240 -8.06 -16.39 9.10
C ILE A 240 -7.93 -16.45 10.63
N LEU A 241 -8.90 -15.88 11.37
CA LEU A 241 -8.88 -15.84 12.84
C LEU A 241 -8.92 -17.22 13.49
N ARG A 242 -9.51 -18.22 12.83
CA ARG A 242 -9.57 -19.62 13.29
C ARG A 242 -8.42 -20.48 12.77
N CYS A 243 -7.53 -19.93 11.94
CA CYS A 243 -6.45 -20.69 11.33
C CYS A 243 -5.47 -21.20 12.40
N GLN A 244 -5.20 -22.51 12.37
CA GLN A 244 -4.26 -23.17 13.29
C GLN A 244 -2.85 -23.31 12.69
N ASP A 245 -2.65 -22.88 11.45
CA ASP A 245 -1.34 -22.90 10.79
C ASP A 245 -0.42 -21.83 11.40
N VAL A 246 0.79 -22.24 11.77
CA VAL A 246 1.80 -21.40 12.44
C VAL A 246 2.86 -20.89 11.44
N SER A 247 2.56 -20.87 10.15
CA SER A 247 3.42 -20.26 9.15
C SER A 247 3.54 -18.74 9.36
N ALA A 248 4.69 -18.16 8.98
CA ALA A 248 4.94 -16.73 9.11
C ALA A 248 3.88 -15.87 8.38
N GLY A 249 3.40 -16.33 7.23
CA GLY A 249 2.34 -15.65 6.48
C GLY A 249 1.00 -15.65 7.21
N SER A 250 0.58 -16.81 7.74
CA SER A 250 -0.66 -16.93 8.52
C SER A 250 -0.64 -16.10 9.81
N LEU A 251 0.52 -16.04 10.49
CA LEU A 251 0.72 -15.18 11.66
C LEU A 251 0.68 -13.69 11.30
N GLN A 252 1.20 -13.29 10.15
CA GLN A 252 1.14 -11.91 9.68
C GLN A 252 -0.29 -11.47 9.37
N GLU A 253 -1.09 -12.33 8.72
CA GLU A 253 -2.52 -12.09 8.48
C GLU A 253 -3.27 -11.87 9.81
N LEU A 254 -3.04 -12.77 10.78
CA LEU A 254 -3.62 -12.69 12.13
C LEU A 254 -3.23 -11.41 12.86
N ALA A 255 -1.95 -11.04 12.84
CA ALA A 255 -1.45 -9.85 13.52
C ALA A 255 -2.06 -8.56 12.94
N LEU A 256 -2.21 -8.47 11.62
CA LEU A 256 -2.85 -7.33 10.98
C LEU A 256 -4.34 -7.26 11.30
N LEU A 257 -5.09 -8.35 11.16
CA LEU A 257 -6.53 -8.37 11.45
C LEU A 257 -6.85 -8.04 12.91
N THR A 258 -6.14 -8.66 13.85
CA THR A 258 -6.33 -8.36 15.28
C THR A 258 -5.98 -6.92 15.60
N GLY A 259 -4.92 -6.37 15.00
CA GLY A 259 -4.56 -4.96 15.10
C GLY A 259 -5.61 -4.00 14.54
N ILE A 260 -6.21 -4.34 13.39
CA ILE A 260 -7.29 -3.55 12.77
C ILE A 260 -8.54 -3.59 13.64
N ILE A 261 -8.98 -4.78 14.09
CA ILE A 261 -10.15 -4.94 14.94
C ILE A 261 -9.99 -4.16 16.25
N SER A 262 -8.82 -4.28 16.90
CA SER A 262 -8.52 -3.54 18.11
C SER A 262 -8.63 -2.03 17.90
N LYS A 263 -8.00 -1.48 16.86
CA LYS A 263 -8.05 -0.04 16.54
C LYS A 263 -9.45 0.43 16.15
N ALA A 264 -10.18 -0.35 15.35
CA ALA A 264 -11.53 -0.03 14.95
C ALA A 264 -12.54 -0.05 16.11
N ALA A 265 -12.26 -0.83 17.16
CA ALA A 265 -13.08 -0.93 18.37
C ALA A 265 -12.82 0.18 19.41
N LEU A 266 -11.67 0.88 19.34
CA LEU A 266 -11.32 1.98 20.28
C LEU A 266 -12.38 3.11 20.41
N PRO A 267 -13.11 3.55 19.37
CA PRO A 267 -14.10 4.61 19.53
C PRO A 267 -15.34 4.16 20.32
N ALA A 268 -15.58 2.86 20.48
CA ALA A 268 -16.68 2.36 21.32
C ALA A 268 -16.40 2.54 22.83
N PHE A 269 -15.14 2.70 23.24
CA PHE A 269 -14.75 2.81 24.65
C PHE A 269 -14.68 4.24 25.20
N TYR A 270 -14.71 5.27 24.34
CA TYR A 270 -14.72 6.67 24.77
C TYR A 270 -16.14 7.27 24.87
N ILE A 271 -17.19 6.46 24.65
CA ILE A 271 -18.60 6.89 24.67
C ILE A 271 -19.40 6.21 25.82
N LEU A 272 -18.74 5.46 26.70
CA LEU A 272 -19.30 4.95 27.97
C LEU A 272 -18.66 5.67 29.16
#